data_AF-A0A1Q7QVB9-F1
#
_entry.id   AF-A0A1Q7QVB9-F1
#
_cell.length_a   1.000
_cell.length_b   1.000
_cell.length_c   1.000
_cell.angle_alpha   90.00
_cell.angle_beta   90.00
_cell.angle_gamma   90.00
#
_symmetry.space_group_name_H-M   'P 1'
#
loop_
_entity.id
_entity.type
_entity.pdbx_description
1 polymer ?
#
loop_
_entity_poly.entity_id
_entity_poly.type
_entity_poly.pdbx_seq_one_letter_code
_entity_poly.pdbx_strand_id
1 'polypeptide(L)'
;MRCGYAGDRDETLIAYLYDDIDPAARGVFDAHLAGCEHCRAELEALGGVRTTLARWNPPEPKSLAAANPQSATRNPQWWRTIPAWAQVAAALLFLGVSAGIANLDVRYDRDGLAIRTGWSKPAAQSAQRPAATEQIGVASQSGGGQGFSPASKADLEALERQLRTELRSLAATPAVAVTRPAASDAEILRKVRALIDDTERRQQRELALRLAQAITDVNAQRQADLRKIDVSLNGVQNSLGVEVLKQRQSLNYLMRVNQRQ
;
A
#
# COMPACT_ATOMS: atom_id res chain seq x y z
N MET A 1 -22.19 29.28 -6.13
CA MET A 1 -23.28 29.14 -7.13
C MET A 1 -23.69 27.68 -7.14
N ARG A 2 -24.99 27.37 -7.09
CA ARG A 2 -25.46 25.97 -7.01
C ARG A 2 -25.40 25.34 -8.40
N CYS A 3 -24.82 24.15 -8.52
CA CYS A 3 -24.84 23.36 -9.74
C CYS A 3 -26.28 22.85 -9.98
N GLY A 4 -26.76 22.98 -11.23
CA GLY A 4 -28.09 22.54 -11.66
C GLY A 4 -28.08 21.27 -12.51
N TYR A 5 -27.08 20.40 -12.33
CA TYR A 5 -27.01 19.13 -13.05
C TYR A 5 -28.19 18.24 -12.65
N ALA A 6 -28.86 17.64 -13.64
CA ALA A 6 -30.14 16.96 -13.44
C ALA A 6 -30.03 15.54 -12.84
N GLY A 7 -28.82 14.97 -12.77
CA GLY A 7 -28.56 13.62 -12.25
C GLY A 7 -27.61 13.60 -11.05
N ASP A 8 -27.05 12.43 -10.74
CA ASP A 8 -25.98 12.32 -9.75
C ASP A 8 -24.69 12.95 -10.31
N ARG A 9 -24.46 14.19 -9.88
CA ARG A 9 -23.31 14.99 -10.29
C ARG A 9 -22.00 14.34 -9.84
N ASP A 10 -21.95 13.84 -8.61
CA ASP A 10 -20.70 13.38 -8.00
C ASP A 10 -20.25 12.07 -8.66
N GLU A 11 -21.19 11.15 -8.88
CA GLU A 11 -20.94 9.91 -9.61
C GLU A 11 -20.50 10.19 -11.05
N THR A 12 -21.21 11.08 -11.76
CA THR A 12 -20.86 11.45 -13.15
C THR A 12 -19.47 12.10 -13.23
N LEU A 13 -19.14 12.96 -12.26
CA LEU A 13 -17.86 13.66 -12.21
C LEU A 13 -16.70 12.68 -11.99
N ILE A 14 -16.87 11.70 -11.11
CA ILE A 14 -15.87 10.64 -10.88
C ILE A 14 -15.73 9.75 -12.12
N ALA A 15 -16.84 9.28 -12.71
CA ALA A 15 -16.81 8.47 -13.92
C ALA A 15 -16.12 9.22 -15.08
N TYR A 16 -16.40 10.51 -15.24
CA TYR A 16 -15.74 11.38 -16.23
C TYR A 16 -14.23 11.49 -15.97
N LEU A 17 -13.84 11.69 -14.70
CA LEU A 17 -12.44 11.81 -14.31
C LEU A 17 -11.65 10.52 -14.59
N TYR A 18 -12.25 9.35 -14.37
CA TYR A 18 -11.62 8.04 -14.60
C TYR A 18 -11.78 7.50 -16.03
N ASP A 19 -12.44 8.23 -16.92
CA ASP A 19 -12.75 7.82 -18.29
C ASP A 19 -13.69 6.59 -18.38
N ASP A 20 -14.41 6.31 -17.29
CA ASP A 20 -15.38 5.20 -17.13
C ASP A 20 -16.84 5.65 -17.40
N ILE A 21 -17.01 6.82 -18.02
CA ILE A 21 -18.32 7.39 -18.35
C ILE A 21 -18.84 6.88 -19.69
N ASP A 22 -20.15 6.56 -19.77
CA ASP A 22 -20.81 6.23 -21.03
C ASP A 22 -20.69 7.38 -22.04
N PRO A 23 -20.41 7.13 -23.33
CA PRO A 23 -20.18 8.17 -24.32
C PRO A 23 -21.37 9.13 -24.52
N ALA A 24 -22.61 8.66 -24.38
CA ALA A 24 -23.79 9.53 -24.46
C ALA A 24 -23.89 10.43 -23.22
N ALA A 25 -23.62 9.88 -22.04
CA ALA A 25 -23.56 10.65 -20.79
C ALA A 25 -22.41 11.67 -20.80
N ARG A 26 -21.28 11.33 -21.44
CA ARG A 26 -20.12 12.22 -21.59
C ARG A 26 -20.47 13.48 -22.36
N GLY A 27 -21.16 13.36 -23.50
CA GLY A 27 -21.58 14.53 -24.27
C GLY A 27 -22.52 15.47 -23.52
N VAL A 28 -23.42 14.91 -22.70
CA VAL A 28 -24.33 15.69 -21.83
C VAL A 28 -23.53 16.42 -20.74
N PHE A 29 -22.56 15.74 -20.12
CA PHE A 29 -21.73 16.34 -19.09
C PHE A 29 -20.77 17.40 -19.67
N ASP A 30 -20.20 17.20 -20.84
CA ASP A 30 -19.37 18.21 -21.53
C ASP A 30 -20.17 19.48 -21.83
N ALA A 31 -21.42 19.34 -22.29
CA ALA A 31 -22.33 20.48 -22.48
C ALA A 31 -22.61 21.22 -21.16
N HIS A 32 -22.71 20.47 -20.04
CA HIS A 32 -22.85 21.06 -18.72
C HIS A 32 -21.57 21.80 -18.26
N LEU A 33 -20.39 21.24 -18.50
CA LEU A 33 -19.10 21.86 -18.15
C LEU A 33 -18.88 23.19 -18.86
N ALA A 34 -19.38 23.34 -20.09
CA ALA A 34 -19.33 24.61 -20.82
C ALA A 34 -20.06 25.76 -20.07
N GLY A 35 -21.12 25.45 -19.32
CA GLY A 35 -21.94 26.43 -18.60
C GLY A 35 -21.72 26.50 -17.08
N CYS A 36 -21.02 25.53 -16.49
CA CYS A 36 -20.90 25.39 -15.03
C CYS A 36 -19.46 25.54 -14.54
N GLU A 37 -19.13 26.73 -14.01
CA GLU A 37 -17.82 27.00 -13.38
C GLU A 37 -17.53 26.10 -12.17
N HIS A 38 -18.56 25.72 -11.40
CA HIS A 38 -18.40 24.92 -10.19
C HIS A 38 -17.87 23.51 -10.51
N CYS A 39 -18.47 22.84 -11.50
CA CYS A 39 -18.03 21.51 -11.93
C CYS A 39 -16.63 21.54 -12.59
N ARG A 40 -16.30 22.63 -13.33
CA ARG A 40 -14.95 22.83 -13.87
C ARG A 40 -13.91 22.98 -12.77
N ALA A 41 -14.17 23.83 -11.77
CA ALA A 41 -13.25 24.03 -10.65
C ALA A 41 -13.02 22.76 -9.84
N GLU A 42 -14.06 21.95 -9.63
CA GLU A 42 -13.92 20.66 -8.94
C GLU A 42 -13.12 19.63 -9.76
N LEU A 43 -13.36 19.52 -11.07
CA LEU A 43 -12.57 18.65 -11.94
C LEU A 43 -11.09 19.04 -11.95
N GLU A 44 -10.78 20.34 -11.99
CA GLU A 44 -9.42 20.84 -11.91
C GLU A 44 -8.77 20.50 -10.56
N ALA A 45 -9.50 20.70 -9.45
CA ALA A 45 -9.01 20.36 -8.12
C ALA A 45 -8.70 18.87 -7.98
N LEU A 46 -9.58 17.98 -8.44
CA LEU A 46 -9.39 16.54 -8.39
C LEU A 46 -8.28 16.06 -9.35
N GLY A 47 -8.16 16.69 -10.53
CA GLY A 47 -7.03 16.48 -11.43
C GLY A 47 -5.69 16.86 -10.79
N GLY A 48 -5.66 17.96 -10.03
CA GLY A 48 -4.50 18.39 -9.24
C GLY A 48 -4.08 17.38 -8.16
N VAL A 49 -5.05 16.71 -7.51
CA VAL A 49 -4.78 15.62 -6.57
C VAL A 49 -4.18 14.42 -7.30
N ARG A 50 -4.73 14.03 -8.45
CA ARG A 50 -4.19 12.89 -9.22
C ARG A 50 -2.76 13.13 -9.71
N THR A 51 -2.45 14.33 -10.21
CA THR A 51 -1.07 14.67 -10.58
C THR A 51 -0.14 14.66 -9.37
N THR A 52 -0.62 15.13 -8.21
CA THR A 52 0.12 15.09 -6.94
C THR A 52 0.36 13.67 -6.42
N LEU A 53 -0.58 12.75 -6.61
CA LEU A 53 -0.41 11.34 -6.27
C LEU A 53 0.45 10.60 -7.29
N ALA A 54 0.36 10.95 -8.58
CA ALA A 54 1.18 10.34 -9.62
C ALA A 54 2.67 10.65 -9.45
N ARG A 55 3.02 11.85 -8.94
CA ARG A 55 4.41 12.19 -8.58
C ARG A 55 4.87 11.54 -7.28
N TRP A 56 3.97 10.97 -6.49
CA TRP A 56 4.34 10.34 -5.23
C TRP A 56 4.99 8.99 -5.55
N ASN A 57 6.32 8.95 -5.41
CA ASN A 57 7.07 7.71 -5.49
C ASN A 57 7.14 7.11 -4.07
N PRO A 58 6.53 5.94 -3.81
CA PRO A 58 6.69 5.28 -2.52
C PRO A 58 8.19 5.01 -2.28
N PRO A 59 8.71 5.28 -1.07
CA PRO A 59 10.09 4.95 -0.75
C PRO A 59 10.28 3.45 -0.97
N GLU A 60 11.33 3.07 -1.71
CA GLU A 60 11.57 1.65 -1.99
C GLU A 60 11.54 0.89 -0.67
N PRO A 61 10.71 -0.17 -0.56
CA PRO A 61 10.79 -1.02 0.60
C PRO A 61 12.21 -1.55 0.60
N LYS A 62 13.01 -1.17 1.60
CA LYS A 62 14.31 -1.81 1.88
C LYS A 62 14.04 -3.29 1.76
N SER A 63 14.63 -3.91 0.74
CA SER A 63 14.33 -5.28 0.35
C SER A 63 14.28 -6.11 1.63
N LEU A 64 13.09 -6.57 1.99
CA LEU A 64 12.98 -7.65 2.95
C LEU A 64 13.64 -8.79 2.20
N ALA A 65 14.94 -8.98 2.45
CA ALA A 65 15.76 -10.02 1.86
C ALA A 65 14.89 -11.25 1.81
N ALA A 66 14.58 -11.71 0.59
CA ALA A 66 13.54 -12.69 0.30
C ALA A 66 13.63 -13.80 1.35
N ALA A 67 12.76 -13.73 2.35
CA ALA A 67 12.63 -14.78 3.32
C ALA A 67 12.08 -15.94 2.49
N ASN A 68 12.96 -16.88 2.19
CA ASN A 68 12.66 -18.07 1.42
C ASN A 68 11.26 -18.60 1.83
N PRO A 69 10.26 -18.62 0.92
CA PRO A 69 8.91 -19.04 1.29
C PRO A 69 8.86 -20.51 1.72
N GLN A 70 9.94 -21.28 1.53
CA GLN A 70 10.03 -22.67 1.92
C GLN A 70 10.31 -22.91 3.41
N SER A 71 10.60 -21.88 4.23
CA SER A 71 10.77 -22.03 5.69
C SER A 71 9.51 -21.75 6.51
N ALA A 72 8.39 -21.34 5.90
CA ALA A 72 7.19 -20.88 6.62
C ALA A 72 6.13 -21.96 6.94
N THR A 73 6.40 -23.25 6.73
CA THR A 73 5.50 -24.33 7.17
C THR A 73 6.20 -25.32 8.10
N ARG A 74 6.70 -24.83 9.23
CA ARG A 74 6.86 -25.67 10.42
C ARG A 74 5.95 -25.10 11.50
N ASN A 75 4.75 -25.68 11.59
CA ASN A 75 3.77 -25.37 12.62
C ASN A 75 4.41 -25.54 14.00
N PRO A 76 4.69 -24.47 14.75
CA PRO A 76 5.38 -24.62 16.01
C PRO A 76 4.32 -24.94 17.07
N GLN A 77 4.20 -26.21 17.44
CA GLN A 77 3.31 -26.69 18.51
C GLN A 77 3.61 -26.05 19.90
N TRP A 78 4.66 -25.24 20.05
CA TRP A 78 5.04 -24.57 21.29
C TRP A 78 4.14 -23.37 21.68
N TRP A 79 3.22 -22.94 20.80
CA TRP A 79 2.37 -21.77 21.04
C TRP A 79 1.16 -22.12 21.93
N ARG A 80 0.94 -23.42 22.18
CA ARG A 80 -0.15 -23.94 23.04
C ARG A 80 0.13 -23.86 24.54
N THR A 81 1.29 -23.34 24.96
CA THR A 81 1.67 -23.22 26.37
C THR A 81 1.85 -21.78 26.83
N ILE A 82 1.29 -20.79 26.12
CA ILE A 82 1.36 -19.39 26.55
C ILE A 82 0.27 -19.15 27.61
N PRO A 83 0.63 -18.86 28.87
CA PRO A 83 -0.35 -18.61 29.94
C PRO A 83 -1.16 -17.34 29.65
N ALA A 84 -2.42 -17.29 30.12
CA ALA A 84 -3.38 -16.24 29.77
C ALA A 84 -2.88 -14.80 30.04
N TRP A 85 -2.01 -14.61 31.03
CA TRP A 85 -1.41 -13.30 31.32
C TRP A 85 -0.50 -12.79 30.19
N ALA A 86 0.20 -13.70 29.49
CA ALA A 86 1.06 -13.34 28.36
C ALA A 86 0.26 -13.02 27.09
N GLN A 87 -0.97 -13.55 26.96
CA GLN A 87 -1.89 -13.19 25.88
C GLN A 87 -2.42 -11.75 26.05
N VAL A 88 -2.70 -11.34 27.29
CA VAL A 88 -3.11 -9.95 27.59
C VAL A 88 -1.95 -8.98 27.32
N ALA A 89 -0.73 -9.32 27.72
CA ALA A 89 0.45 -8.50 27.43
C ALA A 89 0.70 -8.37 25.92
N ALA A 90 0.55 -9.46 25.15
CA ALA A 90 0.67 -9.41 23.70
C ALA A 90 -0.43 -8.56 23.05
N ALA A 91 -1.69 -8.68 23.49
CA ALA A 91 -2.79 -7.85 22.99
C ALA A 91 -2.55 -6.36 23.27
N LEU A 92 -2.05 -6.01 24.45
CA LEU A 92 -1.68 -4.63 24.79
C LEU A 92 -0.48 -4.13 23.97
N LEU A 93 0.51 -4.99 23.67
CA LEU A 93 1.62 -4.64 22.79
C LEU A 93 1.17 -4.46 21.34
N PHE A 94 0.27 -5.29 20.82
CA PHE A 94 -0.29 -5.11 19.47
C PHE A 94 -1.12 -3.83 19.37
N LEU A 95 -1.93 -3.51 20.39
CA LEU A 95 -2.67 -2.25 20.46
C LEU A 95 -1.73 -1.04 20.62
N GLY A 96 -0.65 -1.17 21.40
CA GLY A 96 0.36 -0.12 21.57
C GLY A 96 1.20 0.12 20.31
N VAL A 97 1.60 -0.94 19.60
CA VAL A 97 2.37 -0.85 18.35
C VAL A 97 1.50 -0.31 17.21
N SER A 98 0.23 -0.70 17.13
CA SER A 98 -0.70 -0.13 16.14
C SER A 98 -1.02 1.34 16.40
N ALA A 99 -1.10 1.77 17.67
CA ALA A 99 -1.17 3.20 18.02
C ALA A 99 0.12 3.97 17.67
N GLY A 100 1.28 3.32 17.74
CA GLY A 100 2.58 3.90 17.38
C GLY A 100 2.77 4.16 15.88
N ILE A 101 2.17 3.36 15.00
CA ILE A 101 2.24 3.55 13.53
C ILE A 101 1.36 4.73 13.07
N ALA A 102 0.39 5.17 13.90
CA ALA A 102 -0.58 6.21 13.57
C ALA A 102 -0.29 7.59 14.17
N ASN A 103 0.80 7.79 14.92
CA ASN A 103 1.12 9.06 15.63
C ASN A 103 -0.07 9.57 16.48
N LEU A 104 -0.57 8.70 17.35
CA LEU A 104 -1.68 8.96 18.26
C LEU A 104 -1.12 9.29 19.65
N ASP A 105 -1.11 10.56 20.05
CA ASP A 105 -0.74 10.97 21.41
C ASP A 105 -2.01 11.00 22.27
N VAL A 106 -2.10 10.07 23.22
CA VAL A 106 -3.19 10.00 24.20
C VAL A 106 -2.63 10.48 25.53
N ARG A 107 -3.02 11.70 25.92
CA ARG A 107 -2.69 12.26 27.24
C ARG A 107 -3.92 12.22 28.12
N TYR A 108 -3.75 11.62 29.29
CA TYR A 108 -4.74 11.61 30.35
C TYR A 108 -4.21 12.48 31.49
N ASP A 109 -4.80 13.66 31.68
CA ASP A 109 -4.49 14.57 32.78
C ASP A 109 -5.75 14.79 33.64
N ARG A 110 -5.60 15.47 34.77
CA ARG A 110 -6.67 15.76 35.73
C ARG A 110 -7.83 16.57 35.14
N ASP A 111 -7.62 17.21 34.01
CA ASP A 111 -8.63 18.01 33.28
C ASP A 111 -9.35 17.22 32.16
N GLY A 112 -9.02 15.95 31.92
CA GLY A 112 -9.71 15.07 30.97
C GLY A 112 -8.81 14.33 29.98
N LEU A 113 -9.44 13.54 29.10
CA LEU A 113 -8.79 12.76 28.04
C LEU A 113 -8.57 13.64 26.80
N ALA A 114 -7.32 13.96 26.49
CA ALA A 114 -6.95 14.64 25.26
C ALA A 114 -6.38 13.62 24.26
N ILE A 115 -7.09 13.41 23.15
CA ILE A 115 -6.63 12.56 22.03
C ILE A 115 -6.15 13.49 20.92
N ARG A 116 -4.84 13.48 20.62
CA ARG A 116 -4.26 14.26 19.53
C ARG A 116 -3.89 13.33 18.38
N THR A 117 -4.62 13.44 17.27
CA THR A 117 -4.32 12.75 16.03
C THR A 117 -3.84 13.79 15.01
N GLY A 118 -2.58 13.71 14.59
CA GLY A 118 -2.09 14.62 13.55
C GLY A 118 -0.58 14.81 13.51
N TRP A 119 -0.05 14.80 12.29
CA TRP A 119 1.33 15.17 11.96
C TRP A 119 1.47 16.70 12.05
N SER A 120 1.53 17.22 13.28
CA SER A 120 1.96 18.60 13.51
C SER A 120 3.15 18.58 14.46
N LYS A 121 4.32 18.84 13.88
CA LYS A 121 5.52 19.25 14.60
C LYS A 121 5.13 20.40 15.54
N PRO A 122 5.27 20.28 16.87
CA PRO A 122 5.23 21.48 17.69
C PRO A 122 6.51 22.27 17.39
N ALA A 123 6.32 23.41 16.72
CA ALA A 123 7.28 24.48 16.79
C ALA A 123 7.31 24.99 18.23
N ALA A 124 8.53 25.00 18.79
CA ALA A 124 8.98 25.82 19.92
C ALA A 124 8.09 25.86 21.17
N GLN A 125 8.43 25.04 22.16
CA GLN A 125 8.25 25.39 23.58
C GLN A 125 9.37 24.73 24.41
N SER A 126 10.51 25.42 24.48
CA SER A 126 11.49 25.26 25.55
C SER A 126 12.40 26.50 25.59
N ALA A 127 11.80 27.65 25.92
CA ALA A 127 12.51 28.73 26.55
C ALA A 127 12.28 28.62 28.07
N GLN A 128 13.19 27.92 28.76
CA GLN A 128 13.63 28.32 30.11
C GLN A 128 14.96 27.62 30.46
N ARG A 129 16.00 28.44 30.66
CA ARG A 129 17.30 28.13 31.34
C ARG A 129 17.13 28.25 32.86
N PRO A 130 18.07 27.83 33.76
CA PRO A 130 19.56 27.96 33.67
C PRO A 130 20.38 26.72 34.13
N ALA A 131 21.54 26.44 33.52
CA ALA A 131 22.93 26.67 33.98
C ALA A 131 23.52 25.65 34.98
N ALA A 132 24.52 24.85 34.55
CA ALA A 132 25.82 24.67 35.20
C ALA A 132 26.72 23.68 34.42
N THR A 133 27.92 24.19 34.09
CA THR A 133 29.23 23.59 33.84
C THR A 133 29.44 22.07 34.00
N GLU A 134 29.95 21.41 32.95
CA GLU A 134 31.22 20.66 33.03
C GLU A 134 31.77 20.32 31.64
N GLN A 135 33.03 20.72 31.39
CA GLN A 135 33.86 20.28 30.28
C GLN A 135 34.71 19.09 30.74
N ILE A 136 35.13 18.24 29.79
CA ILE A 136 36.41 17.51 29.60
C ILE A 136 36.07 16.24 28.77
N GLY A 137 36.46 16.17 27.49
CA GLY A 137 37.63 15.38 27.00
C GLY A 137 37.35 13.87 27.04
N VAL A 138 37.31 13.09 25.95
CA VAL A 138 38.47 12.57 25.18
C VAL A 138 37.97 11.92 23.87
N ALA A 139 38.81 11.98 22.83
CA ALA A 139 38.60 11.56 21.44
C ALA A 139 38.15 10.12 21.17
N SER A 140 37.43 9.93 20.05
CA SER A 140 37.60 8.75 19.17
C SER A 140 37.12 9.03 17.74
N GLN A 141 38.12 9.18 16.87
CA GLN A 141 38.26 8.61 15.52
C GLN A 141 37.05 8.62 14.57
N SER A 142 37.16 9.53 13.60
CA SER A 142 36.94 9.32 12.16
C SER A 142 36.55 7.89 11.72
N GLY A 143 35.28 7.73 11.40
CA GLY A 143 34.74 6.69 10.51
C GLY A 143 33.69 7.34 9.62
N GLY A 144 33.90 7.30 8.30
CA GLY A 144 33.20 8.10 7.30
C GLY A 144 31.67 8.04 7.35
N GLY A 145 31.06 9.08 7.90
CA GLY A 145 29.70 9.47 7.58
C GLY A 145 29.79 10.61 6.56
N GLN A 146 29.51 10.31 5.28
CA GLN A 146 29.17 11.35 4.31
C GLN A 146 27.87 12.01 4.78
N GLY A 147 28.04 13.05 5.60
CA GLY A 147 26.98 14.02 5.85
C GLY A 147 26.62 14.65 4.52
N PHE A 148 25.36 14.47 4.11
CA PHE A 148 24.77 15.25 3.05
C PHE A 148 24.87 16.73 3.46
N SER A 149 25.87 17.44 2.93
CA SER A 149 25.92 18.88 3.06
C SER A 149 24.77 19.45 2.22
N PRO A 150 23.96 20.39 2.75
CA PRO A 150 23.01 21.09 1.90
C PRO A 150 23.81 21.77 0.80
N ALA A 151 23.54 21.40 -0.47
CA ALA A 151 24.19 22.01 -1.62
C ALA A 151 24.10 23.52 -1.47
N SER A 152 25.25 24.17 -1.34
CA SER A 152 25.27 25.60 -1.14
C SER A 152 24.79 26.27 -2.44
N LYS A 153 24.25 27.49 -2.35
CA LYS A 153 23.82 28.22 -3.56
C LYS A 153 24.95 28.34 -4.60
N ALA A 154 26.21 28.41 -4.12
CA ALA A 154 27.38 28.42 -4.98
C ALA A 154 27.57 27.11 -5.77
N ASP A 155 27.25 25.95 -5.18
CA ASP A 155 27.33 24.65 -5.85
C ASP A 155 26.26 24.50 -6.94
N LEU A 156 25.06 25.03 -6.69
CA LEU A 156 23.97 25.08 -7.68
C LEU A 156 24.33 25.98 -8.87
N GLU A 157 24.92 27.15 -8.62
CA GLU A 157 25.36 28.06 -9.68
C GLU A 157 26.54 27.49 -10.49
N ALA A 158 27.44 26.74 -9.84
CA ALA A 158 28.51 26.02 -10.53
C ALA A 158 27.96 24.93 -11.44
N LEU A 159 26.95 24.18 -10.97
CA LEU A 159 26.27 23.13 -11.75
C LEU A 159 25.51 23.71 -12.95
N GLU A 160 24.77 24.83 -12.77
CA GLU A 160 24.06 25.51 -13.86
C GLU A 160 25.04 25.98 -14.94
N ARG A 161 26.19 26.54 -14.53
CA ARG A 161 27.24 26.94 -15.46
C ARG A 161 27.79 25.74 -16.23
N GLN A 162 28.08 24.64 -15.55
CA GLN A 162 28.56 23.40 -16.18
C GLN A 162 27.56 22.86 -17.21
N LEU A 163 26.27 22.76 -16.86
CA LEU A 163 25.20 22.33 -17.75
C LEU A 163 25.09 23.22 -18.99
N ARG A 164 25.13 24.55 -18.84
CA ARG A 164 25.10 25.46 -19.99
C ARG A 164 26.28 25.27 -20.93
N THR A 165 27.47 24.96 -20.42
CA THR A 165 28.64 24.61 -21.25
C THR A 165 28.43 23.30 -21.99
N GLU A 166 27.91 22.27 -21.34
CA GLU A 166 27.64 20.98 -22.00
C GLU A 166 26.57 21.12 -23.09
N LEU A 167 25.46 21.82 -22.83
CA LEU A 167 24.44 22.08 -23.85
C LEU A 167 25.00 22.86 -25.04
N ARG A 168 25.89 23.84 -24.81
CA ARG A 168 26.57 24.56 -25.90
C ARG A 168 27.51 23.65 -26.68
N SER A 169 28.19 22.73 -26.01
CA SER A 169 29.07 21.76 -26.67
C SER A 169 28.31 20.76 -27.55
N LEU A 170 27.12 20.33 -27.10
CA LEU A 170 26.20 19.47 -27.85
C LEU A 170 25.49 20.22 -29.00
N ALA A 171 25.27 21.54 -28.85
CA ALA A 171 24.76 22.37 -29.94
C ALA A 171 25.83 22.74 -30.97
N ALA A 172 27.11 22.76 -30.56
CA ALA A 172 28.25 23.10 -31.42
C ALA A 172 28.79 21.89 -32.21
N THR A 173 28.36 20.65 -31.91
CA THR A 173 28.54 19.55 -32.87
C THR A 173 27.69 19.87 -34.10
N PRO A 174 28.30 20.08 -35.29
CA PRO A 174 27.55 20.39 -36.48
C PRO A 174 26.60 19.22 -36.75
N ALA A 175 25.29 19.49 -36.62
CA ALA A 175 24.26 18.56 -37.03
C ALA A 175 24.44 18.34 -38.54
N VAL A 176 25.06 17.23 -38.90
CA VAL A 176 24.90 16.67 -40.23
C VAL A 176 23.42 16.38 -40.35
N ALA A 177 22.69 17.25 -41.04
CA ALA A 177 21.31 17.03 -41.39
C ALA A 177 21.26 15.78 -42.28
N VAL A 178 21.07 14.63 -41.66
CA VAL A 178 20.73 13.40 -42.37
C VAL A 178 19.30 13.63 -42.86
N THR A 179 19.16 14.11 -44.09
CA THR A 179 17.89 14.11 -44.81
C THR A 179 17.49 12.65 -45.00
N ARG A 180 16.76 12.10 -44.04
CA ARG A 180 16.20 10.75 -44.12
C ARG A 180 15.05 10.76 -45.14
N PRO A 181 15.05 9.90 -46.16
CA PRO A 181 13.92 9.81 -47.06
C PRO A 181 12.70 9.32 -46.28
N ALA A 182 11.52 9.94 -46.47
CA ALA A 182 10.27 9.57 -45.79
C ALA A 182 9.88 8.08 -46.01
N ALA A 183 10.40 7.44 -47.06
CA ALA A 183 10.30 6.00 -47.29
C ALA A 183 10.95 5.16 -46.17
N SER A 184 12.03 5.67 -45.55
CA SER A 184 12.75 4.98 -44.46
C SER A 184 12.00 5.01 -43.13
N ASP A 185 11.33 6.11 -42.79
CA ASP A 185 10.52 6.19 -41.57
C ASP A 185 9.29 5.27 -41.65
N ALA A 186 8.64 5.19 -42.82
CA ALA A 186 7.54 4.25 -43.05
C ALA A 186 7.99 2.78 -42.97
N GLU A 187 9.24 2.48 -43.28
CA GLU A 187 9.84 1.15 -43.14
C GLU A 187 10.22 0.83 -41.69
N ILE A 188 10.76 1.81 -40.96
CA ILE A 188 11.02 1.70 -39.52
C ILE A 188 9.72 1.44 -38.75
N LEU A 189 8.65 2.20 -39.02
CA LEU A 189 7.36 2.00 -38.37
C LEU A 189 6.75 0.62 -38.66
N ARG A 190 6.90 0.11 -39.89
CA ARG A 190 6.50 -1.27 -40.24
C ARG A 190 7.29 -2.30 -39.44
N LYS A 191 8.61 -2.11 -39.31
CA LYS A 191 9.48 -3.01 -38.55
C LYS A 191 9.19 -2.96 -37.04
N VAL A 192 8.91 -1.78 -36.48
CA VAL A 192 8.52 -1.62 -35.08
C VAL A 192 7.19 -2.32 -34.81
N ARG A 193 6.18 -2.17 -35.67
CA ARG A 193 4.91 -2.90 -35.54
C ARG A 193 5.11 -4.41 -35.59
N ALA A 194 5.92 -4.91 -36.52
CA ALA A 194 6.23 -6.33 -36.59
C ALA A 194 6.96 -6.85 -35.34
N LEU A 195 7.85 -6.06 -34.74
CA LEU A 195 8.51 -6.41 -33.48
C LEU A 195 7.53 -6.40 -32.30
N ILE A 196 6.63 -5.40 -32.24
CA ILE A 196 5.58 -5.34 -31.21
C ILE A 196 4.69 -6.58 -31.29
N ASP A 197 4.20 -6.94 -32.48
CA ASP A 197 3.36 -8.13 -32.68
C ASP A 197 4.09 -9.42 -32.27
N ASP A 198 5.39 -9.55 -32.57
CA ASP A 198 6.18 -10.72 -32.14
C ASP A 198 6.35 -10.75 -30.61
N THR A 199 6.60 -9.59 -29.99
CA THR A 199 6.72 -9.49 -28.52
C THR A 199 5.40 -9.75 -27.81
N GLU A 200 4.28 -9.24 -28.34
CA GLU A 200 2.94 -9.47 -27.78
C GLU A 200 2.57 -10.95 -27.85
N ARG A 201 2.87 -11.61 -28.97
CA ARG A 201 2.66 -13.07 -29.11
C ARG A 201 3.50 -13.87 -28.12
N ARG A 202 4.74 -13.46 -27.85
CA ARG A 202 5.60 -14.10 -26.83
C ARG A 202 5.03 -13.88 -25.44
N GLN A 203 4.61 -12.66 -25.12
CA GLN A 203 4.00 -12.31 -23.82
C GLN A 203 2.68 -13.06 -23.59
N GLN A 204 1.83 -13.17 -24.61
CA GLN A 204 0.56 -13.92 -24.54
C GLN A 204 0.80 -15.41 -24.24
N ARG A 205 1.82 -16.02 -24.84
CA ARG A 205 2.16 -17.44 -24.57
C ARG A 205 2.65 -17.66 -23.15
N GLU A 206 3.52 -16.77 -22.64
CA GLU A 206 3.99 -16.86 -21.27
C GLU A 206 2.84 -16.63 -20.27
N LEU A 207 1.99 -15.63 -20.53
CA LEU A 207 0.84 -15.33 -19.69
C LEU A 207 -0.17 -16.48 -19.67
N ALA A 208 -0.44 -17.12 -20.82
CA ALA A 208 -1.31 -18.28 -20.89
C ALA A 208 -0.79 -19.45 -20.04
N LEU A 209 0.52 -19.69 -20.06
CA LEU A 209 1.15 -20.72 -19.23
C LEU A 209 1.06 -20.38 -17.74
N ARG A 210 1.39 -19.14 -17.35
CA ARG A 210 1.28 -18.69 -15.96
C ARG A 210 -0.16 -18.74 -15.44
N LEU A 211 -1.14 -18.37 -16.28
CA LEU A 211 -2.56 -18.44 -15.92
C LEU A 211 -3.04 -19.88 -15.78
N ALA A 212 -2.63 -20.78 -16.68
CA ALA A 212 -2.95 -22.20 -16.58
C ALA A 212 -2.36 -22.84 -15.30
N GLN A 213 -1.14 -22.46 -14.93
CA GLN A 213 -0.53 -22.87 -13.67
C GLN A 213 -1.31 -22.35 -12.46
N ALA A 214 -1.68 -21.07 -12.45
CA ALA A 214 -2.46 -20.46 -11.37
C ALA A 214 -3.85 -21.13 -11.19
N ILE A 215 -4.55 -21.46 -12.28
CA ILE A 215 -5.84 -22.16 -12.22
C ILE A 215 -5.67 -23.56 -11.60
N THR A 216 -4.58 -24.24 -11.92
CA THR A 216 -4.28 -25.57 -11.37
C THR A 216 -4.01 -25.50 -9.87
N ASP A 217 -3.25 -24.50 -9.42
CA ASP A 217 -2.94 -24.30 -8.00
C ASP A 217 -4.20 -23.94 -7.19
N VAL A 218 -5.07 -23.07 -7.71
CA VAL A 218 -6.34 -22.72 -7.06
C VAL A 218 -7.25 -23.94 -6.92
N ASN A 219 -7.32 -24.79 -7.95
CA ASN A 219 -8.10 -26.02 -7.88
C ASN A 219 -7.53 -27.01 -6.86
N ALA A 220 -6.20 -27.14 -6.77
CA ALA A 220 -5.55 -27.98 -5.78
C ALA A 220 -5.82 -27.49 -4.34
N GLN A 221 -5.74 -26.17 -4.11
CA GLN A 221 -6.05 -25.56 -2.82
C GLN A 221 -7.51 -25.80 -2.43
N ARG A 222 -8.46 -25.60 -3.35
CA ARG A 222 -9.88 -25.86 -3.10
C ARG A 222 -10.13 -27.32 -2.71
N GLN A 223 -9.47 -28.27 -3.37
CA GLN A 223 -9.60 -29.69 -3.01
C GLN A 223 -9.02 -29.99 -1.62
N ALA A 224 -7.91 -29.38 -1.25
CA ALA A 224 -7.33 -29.51 0.08
C ALA A 224 -8.26 -28.94 1.16
N ASP A 225 -8.87 -27.77 0.89
CA ASP A 225 -9.82 -27.14 1.80
C ASP A 225 -11.09 -27.98 1.97
N LEU A 226 -11.63 -28.54 0.88
CA LEU A 226 -12.79 -29.43 0.96
C LEU A 226 -12.50 -30.67 1.82
N ARG A 227 -11.31 -31.26 1.70
CA ARG A 227 -10.90 -32.37 2.57
C ARG A 227 -10.76 -31.94 4.02
N LYS A 228 -10.26 -30.74 4.29
CA LYS A 228 -10.14 -30.20 5.65
C LYS A 228 -11.52 -29.96 6.26
N ILE A 229 -12.47 -29.46 5.48
CA ILE A 229 -13.87 -29.28 5.89
C ILE A 229 -14.48 -30.64 6.22
N ASP A 230 -14.32 -31.65 5.36
CA ASP A 230 -14.85 -33.00 5.60
C ASP A 230 -14.31 -33.62 6.90
N VAL A 231 -12.99 -33.55 7.13
CA VAL A 231 -12.37 -34.02 8.37
C VAL A 231 -12.90 -33.24 9.59
N SER A 232 -13.08 -31.92 9.46
CA SER A 232 -13.60 -31.11 10.56
C SER A 232 -15.06 -31.44 10.89
N LEU A 233 -15.91 -31.67 9.88
CA LEU A 233 -17.31 -32.04 10.06
C LEU A 233 -17.44 -33.41 10.71
N ASN A 234 -16.65 -34.39 10.27
CA ASN A 234 -16.59 -35.72 10.90
C ASN A 234 -16.12 -35.63 12.36
N GLY A 235 -15.15 -34.76 12.67
CA GLY A 235 -14.71 -34.50 14.05
C GLY A 235 -15.82 -33.94 14.93
N VAL A 236 -16.56 -32.94 14.44
CA VAL A 236 -17.70 -32.34 15.16
C VAL A 236 -18.80 -33.37 15.39
N GLN A 237 -19.16 -34.17 14.38
CA GLN A 237 -20.20 -35.18 14.49
C GLN A 237 -19.87 -36.26 15.54
N ASN A 238 -18.62 -36.68 15.62
CA ASN A 238 -18.15 -37.58 16.67
C ASN A 238 -18.22 -36.95 18.06
N SER A 239 -17.81 -35.68 18.20
CA SER A 239 -17.86 -34.98 19.50
C SER A 239 -19.31 -34.79 20.00
N LEU A 240 -20.23 -34.42 19.10
CA LEU A 240 -21.66 -34.29 19.42
C LEU A 240 -22.26 -35.63 19.84
N GLY A 241 -21.89 -36.73 19.18
CA GLY A 241 -22.30 -38.07 19.58
C GLY A 241 -21.86 -38.41 21.02
N VAL A 242 -20.62 -38.06 21.39
CA VAL A 242 -20.09 -38.28 22.75
C VAL A 242 -20.81 -37.40 23.78
N GLU A 243 -21.09 -36.14 23.47
CA GLU A 243 -21.80 -35.24 24.38
C GLU A 243 -23.24 -35.68 24.63
N VAL A 244 -23.97 -36.10 23.58
CA VAL A 244 -25.34 -36.63 23.71
C VAL A 244 -25.36 -37.91 24.56
N LEU A 245 -24.36 -38.79 24.41
CA LEU A 245 -24.22 -39.98 25.25
C LEU A 245 -23.96 -39.63 26.72
N LYS A 246 -23.06 -38.68 27.00
CA LYS A 246 -22.80 -38.18 28.36
C LYS A 246 -24.06 -37.56 28.98
N GLN A 247 -24.80 -36.75 28.23
CA GLN A 247 -26.05 -36.15 28.69
C GLN A 247 -27.08 -37.23 29.05
N ARG A 248 -27.23 -38.27 28.21
CA ARG A 248 -28.13 -39.39 28.49
C ARG A 248 -27.71 -40.20 29.73
N GLN A 249 -26.42 -40.38 29.98
CA GLN A 249 -25.92 -41.03 31.19
C GLN A 249 -26.21 -40.19 32.45
N SER A 250 -26.00 -38.87 32.38
CA SER A 250 -26.28 -37.96 33.51
C SER A 250 -27.76 -37.97 33.89
N LEU A 251 -28.67 -37.94 32.91
CA LEU A 251 -30.11 -38.02 33.13
C LEU A 251 -30.53 -39.35 33.76
N ASN A 252 -29.95 -40.47 33.30
CA ASN A 252 -30.20 -41.78 33.92
C ASN A 252 -29.68 -41.86 35.36
N TYR A 253 -28.53 -41.24 35.65
CA TYR A 253 -28.01 -41.18 37.01
C TYR A 253 -28.97 -40.39 37.92
N LEU A 254 -29.45 -39.23 37.48
CA LEU A 254 -30.42 -38.42 38.23
C LEU A 254 -31.74 -39.17 38.46
N MET A 255 -32.29 -39.85 37.44
CA MET A 255 -33.50 -40.66 37.62
C MET A 255 -33.30 -41.80 38.62
N ARG A 256 -32.13 -42.46 38.59
CA ARG A 256 -31.82 -43.55 39.53
C ARG A 256 -31.66 -43.07 40.96
N VAL A 257 -31.07 -41.88 41.17
CA VAL A 257 -30.93 -41.28 42.50
C VAL A 257 -32.30 -40.88 43.05
N ASN A 258 -33.18 -40.30 42.22
CA ASN A 258 -34.52 -39.91 42.61
C ASN A 258 -35.39 -41.12 43.01
N GLN A 259 -35.29 -42.25 42.30
CA GLN A 259 -36.00 -43.50 42.65
C GLN A 259 -35.57 -44.15 43.98
N ARG A 260 -34.47 -43.73 44.59
CA ARG A 260 -33.97 -44.29 45.87
C ARG A 260 -34.33 -43.43 47.09
N GLN A 261 -34.92 -42.26 46.90
CA GLN A 261 -35.47 -41.42 47.96
C GLN A 261 -36.98 -41.64 48.06
#